data_AF-A0A7W0G8V6-F1
#
_entry.id   AF-A0A7W0G8V6-F1
#
_cell.length_a   1.000
_cell.length_b   1.000
_cell.length_c   1.000
_cell.angle_alpha   90.00
_cell.angle_beta   90.00
_cell.angle_gamma   90.00
#
_symmetry.space_group_name_H-M   'P 1'
#
loop_
_entity.id
_entity.type
_entity.pdbx_description
1 polymer ?
#
loop_
_entity_poly.entity_id
_entity_poly.type
_entity_poly.pdbx_seq_one_letter_code
_entity_poly.pdbx_strand_id
1 'polypeptide(L)' 'EQAATVLSLVGDADPDEIRAKYEAEGSPYYSTARLWDDGIIDPRDTRRVLALGISAALNAPIPQSTFGIFRM' A
#
# COMPACT_ATOMS: atom_id res chain seq x y z
N GLU A 1 11.22 8.74 8.41
CA GLU A 1 12.25 9.77 8.68
C GLU A 1 12.44 10.76 7.54
N GLN A 2 12.84 10.33 6.34
CA GLN A 2 13.17 11.26 5.24
C GLN A 2 12.03 12.23 4.84
N ALA A 3 10.77 11.76 4.79
CA ALA A 3 9.65 12.63 4.43
C ALA A 3 9.41 13.76 5.43
N ALA A 4 9.53 13.49 6.74
CA ALA A 4 9.40 14.50 7.78
C ALA A 4 10.52 15.55 7.68
N THR A 5 11.75 15.11 7.42
CA THR A 5 12.91 16.00 7.21
C THR A 5 12.73 16.91 5.99
N VAL A 6 12.18 16.38 4.89
CA VAL A 6 11.93 17.20 3.69
C VAL A 6 10.83 18.22 3.94
N LEU A 7 9.75 17.85 4.63
CA LEU A 7 8.63 18.74 4.92
C LEU A 7 9.00 19.87 5.89
N SER A 8 9.86 19.61 6.87
CA SER A 8 10.39 20.66 7.78
C SER A 8 11.35 21.64 7.10
N LEU A 9 11.94 21.27 5.96
CA LEU A 9 12.82 22.17 5.20
C LEU A 9 12.04 23.15 4.31
N VAL A 10 10.75 22.89 4.06
CA VAL A 10 9.91 23.70 3.17
C VAL A 10 8.92 24.57 3.96
N GLY A 11 8.76 24.39 5.28
CA GLY A 11 7.92 25.26 6.13
C GLY A 11 8.15 25.11 7.65
N ASP A 12 7.49 25.97 8.43
CA ASP A 12 7.58 26.06 9.92
C ASP A 12 6.78 24.96 10.66
N ALA A 13 6.80 23.73 10.17
CA ALA A 13 6.07 22.62 10.77
C ALA A 13 6.91 21.89 11.83
N ASP A 14 6.28 21.50 12.94
CA ASP A 14 6.92 20.69 13.99
C ASP A 14 7.23 19.28 13.44
N PRO A 15 8.52 18.89 13.36
CA PRO A 15 8.92 17.58 12.85
C PRO A 15 8.33 16.40 13.63
N ASP A 16 8.10 16.56 14.93
CA ASP A 16 7.56 15.50 15.77
C ASP A 16 6.06 15.29 15.53
N GLU A 17 5.31 16.37 15.31
CA GLU A 17 3.91 16.30 14.86
C GLU A 17 3.79 15.59 13.51
N ILE A 18 4.65 15.94 12.55
CA ILE A 18 4.68 15.28 11.24
C ILE A 18 4.99 13.80 11.42
N ARG A 19 6.01 13.43 12.20
CA ARG A 19 6.35 12.01 12.43
C ARG A 19 5.19 11.25 13.04
N ALA A 20 4.53 11.82 14.04
CA ALA A 20 3.38 11.20 14.70
C ALA A 20 2.22 10.96 13.71
N LYS A 21 1.96 11.92 12.81
CA LYS A 21 0.96 11.78 11.76
C LYS A 21 1.31 10.63 10.80
N TYR A 22 2.55 10.54 10.35
CA TYR A 22 2.99 9.46 9.46
C TYR A 22 2.89 8.08 10.13
N GLU A 23 3.19 7.98 11.42
CA GLU A 23 3.04 6.71 12.15
C GLU A 23 1.56 6.30 12.26
N ALA A 24 0.68 7.25 12.60
CA ALA A 24 -0.75 6.98 12.71
C ALA A 24 -1.36 6.60 11.36
N GLU A 25 -1.06 7.35 10.30
CA GLU A 25 -1.65 7.16 8.96
C GLU A 25 -0.95 6.05 8.15
N GLY A 26 0.29 5.71 8.47
CA GLY A 26 1.05 4.62 7.86
C GLY A 26 0.79 3.24 8.48
N SER A 27 0.05 3.20 9.60
CA SER A 27 -0.33 1.94 10.25
C SER A 27 -1.16 1.05 9.32
N PRO A 28 -0.94 -0.28 9.29
CA PRO A 28 -1.79 -1.21 8.53
C PRO A 28 -3.27 -1.09 8.89
N TYR A 29 -3.58 -0.79 10.15
CA TYR A 29 -4.96 -0.60 10.61
C TYR A 29 -5.61 0.66 10.04
N TYR A 30 -4.81 1.71 9.81
CA TYR A 30 -5.31 2.94 9.19
C TYR A 30 -5.69 2.70 7.71
N SER A 31 -4.86 1.93 7.00
CA SER A 31 -5.08 1.51 5.62
C SER A 31 -6.33 0.63 5.49
N THR A 32 -6.41 -0.46 6.27
CA THR A 32 -7.48 -1.45 6.14
C THR A 32 -8.86 -0.89 6.55
N ALA A 33 -8.91 0.04 7.51
CA ALA A 33 -10.14 0.74 7.88
C ALA A 33 -10.71 1.62 6.75
N ARG A 34 -9.93 1.88 5.70
CA ARG A 34 -10.29 2.69 4.52
C ARG A 34 -10.41 1.88 3.24
N LEU A 35 -10.27 0.56 3.32
CA LEU A 35 -10.28 -0.35 2.18
C LEU A 35 -9.22 0.02 1.11
N TRP A 36 -8.09 0.57 1.54
CA TRP A 36 -6.95 0.74 0.64
C TRP A 36 -6.26 -0.61 0.34
N ASP A 37 -6.46 -1.57 1.23
CA ASP A 37 -6.15 -2.99 1.07
C ASP A 37 -7.42 -3.83 1.30
N ASP A 38 -7.38 -5.09 0.87
CA ASP A 38 -8.46 -6.07 1.06
C ASP A 38 -8.38 -6.81 2.42
N GLY A 39 -7.45 -6.41 3.30
CA GLY A 39 -7.29 -6.97 4.64
C GLY A 39 -5.84 -7.21 5.07
N ILE A 40 -5.61 -7.10 6.37
CA ILE A 40 -4.36 -7.51 7.03
C ILE A 40 -4.36 -9.02 7.22
N ILE A 41 -3.27 -9.69 6.86
CA ILE A 41 -3.12 -11.15 7.00
C ILE A 41 -1.95 -11.51 7.91
N ASP A 42 -2.03 -12.69 8.54
CA ASP A 42 -0.87 -13.31 9.18
C ASP A 42 0.20 -13.58 8.11
N PRO A 43 1.47 -13.15 8.28
CA PRO A 43 2.52 -13.40 7.30
C PRO A 43 2.67 -14.88 6.92
N ARG A 44 2.38 -15.81 7.84
CA ARG A 44 2.42 -17.26 7.61
C ARG A 44 1.34 -17.75 6.65
N ASP A 45 0.25 -16.99 6.51
CA ASP A 45 -0.88 -17.30 5.65
C ASP A 45 -0.73 -16.81 4.21
N THR A 46 0.32 -16.05 3.89
CA THR A 46 0.56 -15.48 2.56
C THR A 46 0.36 -16.50 1.42
N ARG A 47 0.93 -17.70 1.55
CA ARG A 47 0.79 -18.78 0.54
C ARG A 47 -0.66 -19.21 0.36
N ARG A 48 -1.40 -19.34 1.46
CA ARG A 48 -2.80 -19.79 1.46
C ARG A 48 -3.70 -18.75 0.80
N VAL A 49 -3.54 -17.48 1.17
CA VAL A 49 -4.32 -16.36 0.62
C VAL A 49 -4.06 -16.21 -0.88
N LEU A 50 -2.80 -16.21 -1.31
CA LEU A 50 -2.46 -16.14 -2.73
C LEU A 50 -3.01 -17.32 -3.54
N ALA A 51 -2.89 -18.55 -3.01
CA ALA A 51 -3.41 -19.73 -3.70
C ALA A 51 -4.93 -19.65 -3.93
N LEU A 52 -5.68 -19.18 -2.92
CA LEU A 52 -7.12 -18.97 -3.04
C LEU A 52 -7.46 -17.85 -4.03
N GLY A 53 -6.76 -16.72 -3.96
CA GLY A 53 -6.96 -15.59 -4.88
C GLY A 53 -6.72 -15.96 -6.34
N ILE A 54 -5.63 -16.69 -6.62
CA ILE A 54 -5.33 -17.21 -7.97
C ILE A 54 -6.41 -18.18 -8.42
N SER A 55 -6.79 -19.14 -7.56
CA SER A 55 -7.86 -20.10 -7.88
C SER A 55 -9.18 -19.41 -8.19
N ALA A 56 -9.51 -18.32 -7.50
CA ALA A 56 -10.69 -17.52 -7.77
C ALA A 56 -10.58 -16.78 -9.12
N ALA A 57 -9.45 -16.12 -9.39
CA ALA A 57 -9.21 -15.36 -10.61
C ALA A 57 -9.28 -16.22 -11.89
N LEU A 58 -8.89 -17.50 -11.82
CA LEU A 58 -8.93 -18.44 -12.94
C LEU A 58 -10.34 -18.84 -13.41
N ASN A 59 -11.40 -18.35 -12.75
CA ASN A 59 -12.78 -18.52 -13.24
C ASN A 59 -13.16 -17.49 -14.33
N ALA A 60 -12.27 -16.54 -14.64
CA ALA A 60 -12.43 -15.61 -15.76
C ALA A 60 -11.39 -15.89 -16.87
N PRO A 61 -11.70 -15.64 -18.16
CA PRO A 61 -10.71 -15.72 -19.23
C PRO A 61 -9.53 -14.77 -18.99
N ILE A 62 -8.32 -15.21 -19.34
CA ILE A 62 -7.12 -14.36 -19.28
C ILE A 62 -7.12 -13.42 -20.51
N PRO A 63 -7.23 -12.09 -20.33
CA PRO A 63 -7.25 -11.15 -21.46
C PRO A 63 -5.85 -11.00 -22.09
N GLN A 64 -5.81 -10.62 -23.37
CA GLN A 64 -4.58 -10.14 -24.01
C GLN A 64 -4.20 -8.76 -23.45
N SER A 65 -2.92 -8.54 -23.16
CA SER A 65 -2.42 -7.25 -22.69
C SER A 65 -2.06 -6.33 -23.87
N THR A 66 -2.50 -5.08 -23.81
CA THR A 66 -2.07 -4.02 -24.72
C THR A 66 -1.34 -2.95 -23.92
N PHE A 67 -0.12 -2.60 -24.34
CA PHE A 67 0.70 -1.59 -23.65
C PHE A 67 0.64 -0.24 -24.37
N GLY A 68 0.85 0.84 -23.61
CA GLY A 68 1.02 2.19 -24.14
C GLY A 68 2.44 2.43 -24.69
N ILE A 69 2.80 3.70 -24.89
CA ILE A 69 4.13 4.09 -25.36
C ILE A 69 5.13 3.96 -24.22
N PHE A 70 6.23 3.23 -24.45
CA PHE A 70 7.38 3.24 -23.56
C PHE A 70 8.26 4.47 -23.83
N ARG A 71 8.52 5.28 -22.80
CA ARG A 71 9.53 6.33 -22.83
C ARG A 71 10.89 5.69 -22.53
N MET A 72 11.75 5.64 -23.55
CA MET A 72 13.13 5.15 -23.47
C MET A 72 14.08 6.18 -22.90
#